data_AF-A0A3D0GWG9-F1
#
_entry.id   AF-A0A3D0GWG9-F1
#
_cell.length_a   1.000
_cell.length_b   1.000
_cell.length_c   1.000
_cell.angle_alpha   90.00
_cell.angle_beta   90.00
_cell.angle_gamma   90.00
#
_symmetry.space_group_name_H-M   'P 1'
#
loop_
_entity.id
_entity.type
_entity.pdbx_description
1 polymer ?
#
loop_
_entity_poly.entity_id
_entity_poly.type
_entity_poly.pdbx_seq_one_letter_code
_entity_poly.pdbx_strand_id
1 'polypeptide(L)'
;MSDKEEPKFIRDNTITKEEFLSQFEDETIEITVQARYCWKKGSSPFPRFGKESLASFNYGVPWLNDPEGVVGEHGDVFWFTKKSMFGYPYKPEFKEGKIYRLRVRPSSFRAWASYRYFYLEEVLEKEVDLRGDSSLYTNALEDYYKNYETKTQEISVILRKDVDYSDMASGRPYGISHIARSFIVARYADSGKASMISGILEIPYDNKNFCSNLKLKLKAGKVIRILVRKSISDDSVNTYMLEKVLATDVKDDELKELQEYALTPTKWHIEGEDDFDIKDGEATGIILWDPEDSNTEVGVSLECDPDNMRTAILATEHFMKILGDKKAFEEAVYAVVADDTADDDGMIRTWEADWGDKEEEETILTKDAFKKRLGIISIMLSSDGSGSVLVSLDEMFTDHAYNVDIIADGVYEAHGLIG
;
A
#
# COMPACT_ATOMS: atom_id res chain seq x y z
N MET A 1 24.43 22.85 -8.74
CA MET A 1 23.03 22.39 -8.81
C MET A 1 22.21 23.65 -8.99
N SER A 2 21.55 23.83 -10.14
CA SER A 2 20.83 25.06 -10.45
C SER A 2 19.59 25.15 -9.58
N ASP A 3 19.43 26.25 -8.85
CA ASP A 3 18.18 26.67 -8.23
C ASP A 3 17.11 26.75 -9.33
N LYS A 4 16.30 25.70 -9.47
CA LYS A 4 15.06 25.78 -10.25
C LYS A 4 14.04 26.40 -9.31
N GLU A 5 13.68 27.66 -9.56
CA GLU A 5 12.55 28.31 -8.92
C GLU A 5 11.35 27.35 -8.94
N GLU A 6 10.72 27.15 -7.77
CA GLU A 6 9.52 26.32 -7.69
C GLU A 6 8.39 26.92 -8.56
N PRO A 7 7.61 26.10 -9.28
CA PRO A 7 6.51 26.59 -10.11
C PRO A 7 5.38 27.15 -9.24
N LYS A 8 5.18 28.47 -9.31
CA LYS A 8 4.27 29.26 -8.46
C LYS A 8 2.81 28.81 -8.56
N PHE A 9 2.28 28.67 -9.78
CA PHE A 9 0.84 28.41 -9.98
C PHE A 9 0.31 27.09 -9.44
N ILE A 10 1.14 26.05 -9.47
CA ILE A 10 0.69 24.69 -9.15
C ILE A 10 0.40 24.54 -7.66
N ARG A 11 0.87 25.48 -6.84
CA ARG A 11 0.65 25.54 -5.39
C ARG A 11 -0.06 26.82 -4.93
N ASP A 12 0.12 27.96 -5.61
CA ASP A 12 -0.48 29.24 -5.25
C ASP A 12 -1.19 29.92 -6.45
N ASN A 13 -2.43 30.37 -6.27
CA ASN A 13 -3.25 30.97 -7.36
C ASN A 13 -2.82 32.40 -7.73
N THR A 14 -1.51 32.72 -7.81
CA THR A 14 -1.00 34.10 -7.81
C THR A 14 -0.45 34.63 -9.14
N ILE A 15 -0.46 33.83 -10.21
CA ILE A 15 0.22 34.19 -11.48
C ILE A 15 -0.71 34.68 -12.60
N THR A 16 -0.12 35.30 -13.62
CA THR A 16 -0.77 35.72 -14.88
C THR A 16 -0.96 34.57 -15.88
N LYS A 17 -1.76 34.80 -16.93
CA LYS A 17 -2.00 33.79 -17.97
C LYS A 17 -0.74 33.50 -18.77
N GLU A 18 0.04 34.53 -19.06
CA GLU A 18 1.30 34.44 -19.78
C GLU A 18 2.32 33.63 -18.98
N GLU A 19 2.44 33.89 -17.67
CA GLU A 19 3.29 33.10 -16.76
C GLU A 19 2.82 31.65 -16.60
N PHE A 20 1.51 31.39 -16.76
CA PHE A 20 0.99 30.03 -16.73
C PHE A 20 1.40 29.29 -18.01
N LEU A 21 1.20 29.92 -19.16
CA LEU A 21 1.53 29.32 -20.44
C LEU A 21 3.03 29.13 -20.65
N SER A 22 3.89 29.97 -20.04
CA SER A 22 5.36 29.83 -20.11
C SER A 22 5.91 28.62 -19.34
N GLN A 23 5.08 27.96 -18.52
CA GLN A 23 5.43 26.71 -17.85
C GLN A 23 5.30 25.48 -18.74
N PHE A 24 4.76 25.64 -19.96
CA PHE A 24 4.62 24.57 -20.94
C PHE A 24 5.55 24.81 -22.12
N GLU A 25 6.10 23.73 -22.66
CA GLU A 25 6.98 23.76 -23.82
C GLU A 25 6.23 24.26 -25.06
N ASP A 26 6.94 24.86 -26.02
CA ASP A 26 6.32 25.31 -27.28
C ASP A 26 6.00 24.13 -28.23
N GLU A 27 6.73 23.03 -28.10
CA GLU A 27 6.52 21.83 -28.91
C GLU A 27 5.27 21.07 -28.45
N THR A 28 4.43 20.71 -29.42
CA THR A 28 3.22 19.91 -29.15
C THR A 28 3.49 18.44 -29.40
N ILE A 29 2.95 17.59 -28.54
CA ILE A 29 2.97 16.14 -28.68
C ILE A 29 1.56 15.56 -28.74
N GLU A 30 1.42 14.34 -29.23
CA GLU A 30 0.16 13.59 -29.18
C GLU A 30 0.20 12.57 -28.04
N ILE A 31 -0.83 12.59 -27.18
CA ILE A 31 -0.97 11.67 -26.05
C ILE A 31 -2.32 10.97 -26.09
N THR A 32 -2.38 9.77 -25.53
CA THR A 32 -3.66 9.03 -25.33
C THR A 32 -3.84 8.74 -23.85
N VAL A 33 -4.91 9.26 -23.25
CA VAL A 33 -5.13 9.22 -21.79
C VAL A 33 -6.57 8.88 -21.40
N GLN A 34 -6.77 8.26 -20.24
CA GLN A 34 -8.10 8.10 -19.63
C GLN A 34 -8.35 9.26 -18.68
N ALA A 35 -9.47 9.96 -18.85
CA ALA A 35 -9.90 10.95 -17.87
C ALA A 35 -10.39 10.22 -16.60
N ARG A 36 -9.78 10.50 -15.44
CA ARG A 36 -10.14 9.89 -14.16
C ARG A 36 -11.06 10.78 -13.35
N TYR A 37 -10.61 12.00 -13.07
CA TYR A 37 -11.39 12.99 -12.35
C TYR A 37 -11.52 14.24 -13.19
N CYS A 38 -12.74 14.50 -13.66
CA CYS A 38 -13.02 15.72 -14.41
C CYS A 38 -13.48 16.77 -13.42
N TRP A 39 -12.92 17.98 -13.50
CA TRP A 39 -13.39 19.07 -12.66
C TRP A 39 -14.89 19.34 -12.91
N LYS A 40 -15.68 19.52 -11.84
CA LYS A 40 -17.14 19.74 -11.88
C LYS A 40 -17.52 21.04 -11.18
N LYS A 41 -18.61 21.67 -11.64
CA LYS A 41 -19.19 22.88 -11.01
C LYS A 41 -19.46 22.63 -9.52
N GLY A 42 -18.81 23.40 -8.64
CA GLY A 42 -18.94 23.27 -7.18
C GLY A 42 -17.66 22.80 -6.48
N SER A 43 -16.69 22.27 -7.22
CA SER A 43 -15.34 22.05 -6.72
C SER A 43 -14.64 23.41 -6.48
N SER A 44 -13.96 23.58 -5.34
CA SER A 44 -13.33 24.83 -4.86
C SER A 44 -12.24 25.40 -5.81
N PRO A 45 -11.74 26.63 -5.56
CA PRO A 45 -12.02 27.81 -6.38
C PRO A 45 -11.51 27.69 -7.82
N PHE A 46 -12.33 28.13 -8.75
CA PHE A 46 -12.05 28.15 -10.19
C PHE A 46 -11.02 29.25 -10.52
N PRO A 47 -9.76 28.95 -10.85
CA PRO A 47 -8.74 29.97 -11.07
C PRO A 47 -9.15 30.84 -12.26
N ARG A 48 -9.28 32.15 -12.02
CA ARG A 48 -9.76 33.11 -13.03
C ARG A 48 -8.59 33.88 -13.61
N PHE A 49 -8.54 33.91 -14.93
CA PHE A 49 -7.58 34.68 -15.70
C PHE A 49 -8.37 35.67 -16.55
N GLY A 50 -8.66 36.84 -15.96
CA GLY A 50 -9.55 37.84 -16.56
C GLY A 50 -10.97 37.31 -16.80
N LYS A 51 -11.38 37.19 -18.07
CA LYS A 51 -12.71 36.67 -18.49
C LYS A 51 -12.74 35.15 -18.70
N GLU A 52 -11.59 34.52 -18.59
CA GLU A 52 -11.41 33.08 -18.75
C GLU A 52 -11.18 32.43 -17.40
N SER A 53 -11.26 31.12 -17.40
CA SER A 53 -10.97 30.33 -16.22
C SER A 53 -10.31 29.04 -16.62
N LEU A 54 -9.46 28.53 -15.73
CA LEU A 54 -8.71 27.32 -15.98
C LEU A 54 -9.53 26.10 -15.57
N ALA A 55 -9.76 25.21 -16.53
CA ALA A 55 -10.36 23.91 -16.30
C ALA A 55 -9.28 22.83 -16.39
N SER A 56 -9.50 21.71 -15.71
CA SER A 56 -8.64 20.55 -15.78
C SER A 56 -9.39 19.24 -15.68
N PHE A 57 -8.72 18.16 -16.07
CA PHE A 57 -9.05 16.83 -15.57
C PHE A 57 -7.75 16.10 -15.21
N ASN A 58 -7.83 15.31 -14.15
CA ASN A 58 -6.81 14.34 -13.83
C ASN A 58 -6.93 13.17 -14.79
N TYR A 59 -5.80 12.74 -15.33
CA TYR A 59 -5.73 11.59 -16.21
C TYR A 59 -4.95 10.43 -15.57
N GLY A 60 -5.20 9.24 -16.09
CA GLY A 60 -4.30 8.10 -15.90
C GLY A 60 -4.08 7.36 -17.21
N VAL A 61 -2.93 6.71 -17.32
CA VAL A 61 -2.61 5.77 -18.40
C VAL A 61 -2.21 4.43 -17.80
N PRO A 62 -3.17 3.72 -17.17
CA PRO A 62 -2.86 2.46 -16.51
C PRO A 62 -2.30 1.38 -17.46
N TRP A 63 -2.43 1.57 -18.77
CA TRP A 63 -1.90 0.68 -19.81
C TRP A 63 -0.51 1.07 -20.34
N LEU A 64 -0.02 2.28 -20.06
CA LEU A 64 1.35 2.68 -20.41
C LEU A 64 2.31 2.49 -19.23
N ASN A 65 1.82 2.66 -17.99
CA ASN A 65 2.53 2.51 -16.71
C ASN A 65 4.06 2.66 -16.75
N ASP A 66 4.52 3.68 -17.48
CA ASP A 66 5.92 4.06 -17.63
C ASP A 66 6.06 5.40 -16.91
N PRO A 67 6.54 5.39 -15.64
CA PRO A 67 6.75 6.61 -14.87
C PRO A 67 7.62 7.61 -15.61
N GLU A 68 8.60 7.14 -16.38
CA GLU A 68 9.59 8.00 -17.04
C GLU A 68 9.13 8.47 -18.42
N GLY A 69 8.18 7.74 -19.00
CA GLY A 69 7.57 7.98 -20.29
C GLY A 69 7.00 9.38 -20.47
N VAL A 70 6.74 9.70 -21.74
CA VAL A 70 6.26 11.00 -22.20
C VAL A 70 4.98 11.42 -21.46
N VAL A 71 4.09 10.47 -21.17
CA VAL A 71 2.80 10.71 -20.51
C VAL A 71 2.87 10.59 -18.98
N GLY A 72 3.86 9.88 -18.41
CA GLY A 72 3.85 9.47 -16.99
C GLY A 72 2.66 8.54 -16.65
N GLU A 73 2.55 8.05 -15.42
CA GLU A 73 1.43 7.16 -15.04
C GLU A 73 0.11 7.93 -14.86
N HIS A 74 0.19 9.12 -14.26
CA HIS A 74 -0.93 9.99 -13.91
C HIS A 74 -0.57 11.46 -14.13
N GLY A 75 -1.55 12.36 -14.09
CA GLY A 75 -1.28 13.79 -14.18
C GLY A 75 -2.51 14.65 -14.39
N ASP A 76 -2.32 15.92 -14.74
CA ASP A 76 -3.42 16.82 -15.11
C ASP A 76 -3.26 17.40 -16.51
N VAL A 77 -4.39 17.50 -17.22
CA VAL A 77 -4.51 18.26 -18.47
C VAL A 77 -5.31 19.53 -18.20
N PHE A 78 -4.76 20.68 -18.56
CA PHE A 78 -5.35 22.01 -18.35
C PHE A 78 -5.80 22.67 -19.65
N TRP A 79 -6.87 23.48 -19.59
CA TRP A 79 -7.29 24.37 -20.69
C TRP A 79 -8.07 25.58 -20.19
N PHE A 80 -8.05 26.66 -20.97
CA PHE A 80 -8.86 27.84 -20.68
C PHE A 80 -10.28 27.70 -21.23
N THR A 81 -11.28 28.05 -20.42
CA THR A 81 -12.68 28.18 -20.82
C THR A 81 -13.21 29.60 -20.64
N LYS A 82 -14.11 30.00 -21.53
CA LYS A 82 -14.78 31.31 -21.50
C LYS A 82 -16.12 31.21 -20.78
N LYS A 83 -16.44 32.22 -19.96
CA LYS A 83 -17.74 32.36 -19.31
C LYS A 83 -18.86 32.57 -20.34
N SER A 84 -19.91 31.76 -20.29
CA SER A 84 -21.17 32.03 -21.01
C SER A 84 -22.19 32.74 -20.12
N MET A 85 -23.23 33.34 -20.73
CA MET A 85 -24.33 33.97 -19.99
C MET A 85 -25.12 33.01 -19.08
N PHE A 86 -25.02 31.69 -19.29
CA PHE A 86 -25.76 30.66 -18.53
C PHE A 86 -24.84 29.72 -17.71
N GLY A 87 -23.60 30.14 -17.43
CA GLY A 87 -22.60 29.36 -16.71
C GLY A 87 -21.29 29.19 -17.49
N TYR A 88 -20.40 28.31 -17.06
CA TYR A 88 -19.21 27.92 -17.82
C TYR A 88 -19.49 26.64 -18.62
N PRO A 89 -19.81 26.70 -19.92
CA PRO A 89 -19.74 25.51 -20.77
C PRO A 89 -18.25 25.17 -20.95
N TYR A 90 -17.79 24.13 -20.25
CA TYR A 90 -16.40 23.66 -20.29
C TYR A 90 -16.14 22.95 -21.61
N LYS A 91 -16.06 23.69 -22.72
CA LYS A 91 -15.67 23.08 -24.00
C LYS A 91 -14.14 23.10 -24.11
N PRO A 92 -13.50 21.97 -24.45
CA PRO A 92 -14.10 20.64 -24.66
C PRO A 92 -14.54 19.96 -23.36
N GLU A 93 -15.71 19.30 -23.39
CA GLU A 93 -16.23 18.55 -22.24
C GLU A 93 -15.62 17.15 -22.20
N PHE A 94 -15.02 16.80 -21.07
CA PHE A 94 -14.46 15.48 -20.76
C PHE A 94 -15.41 14.70 -19.85
N LYS A 95 -15.38 13.38 -19.98
CA LYS A 95 -16.16 12.43 -19.19
C LYS A 95 -15.22 11.45 -18.50
N GLU A 96 -15.43 11.26 -17.21
CA GLU A 96 -14.69 10.29 -16.40
C GLU A 96 -14.83 8.87 -17.00
N GLY A 97 -13.73 8.12 -16.98
CA GLY A 97 -13.61 6.78 -17.55
C GLY A 97 -13.40 6.74 -19.07
N LYS A 98 -13.60 7.85 -19.81
CA LYS A 98 -13.40 7.89 -21.27
C LYS A 98 -11.95 8.12 -21.64
N ILE A 99 -11.57 7.58 -22.80
CA ILE A 99 -10.21 7.66 -23.35
C ILE A 99 -10.19 8.71 -24.46
N TYR A 100 -9.16 9.54 -24.47
CA TYR A 100 -9.00 10.66 -25.41
C TYR A 100 -7.63 10.62 -26.05
N ARG A 101 -7.56 10.92 -27.35
CA ARG A 101 -6.31 11.29 -28.03
C ARG A 101 -6.26 12.81 -28.11
N LEU A 102 -5.18 13.39 -27.61
CA LEU A 102 -5.04 14.83 -27.39
C LEU A 102 -3.75 15.32 -28.03
N ARG A 103 -3.79 16.53 -28.58
CA ARG A 103 -2.57 17.31 -28.84
C ARG A 103 -2.36 18.24 -27.65
N VAL A 104 -1.19 18.15 -27.04
CA VAL A 104 -0.88 18.88 -25.81
C VAL A 104 0.53 19.45 -25.86
N ARG A 105 0.79 20.44 -25.00
CA ARG A 105 2.13 20.92 -24.67
C ARG A 105 2.52 20.37 -23.30
N PRO A 106 3.65 19.64 -23.19
CA PRO A 106 4.14 19.16 -21.89
C PRO A 106 4.60 20.32 -21.03
N SER A 107 4.50 20.18 -19.71
CA SER A 107 5.14 21.12 -18.79
C SER A 107 6.65 20.97 -18.84
N SER A 108 7.38 22.08 -18.69
CA SER A 108 8.86 22.12 -18.62
C SER A 108 9.43 21.51 -17.33
N PHE A 109 8.57 21.01 -16.44
CA PHE A 109 8.90 20.36 -15.19
C PHE A 109 7.91 19.22 -14.89
N ARG A 110 8.19 18.46 -13.83
CA ARG A 110 7.39 17.32 -13.36
C ARG A 110 7.07 17.54 -11.88
N ALA A 111 5.87 17.17 -11.41
CA ALA A 111 5.54 17.26 -9.98
C ALA A 111 6.31 16.19 -9.18
N TRP A 112 6.33 14.97 -9.73
CA TRP A 112 7.16 13.84 -9.33
C TRP A 112 7.37 12.94 -10.55
N ALA A 113 8.19 11.88 -10.43
CA ALA A 113 8.57 11.02 -11.55
C ALA A 113 7.35 10.54 -12.35
N SER A 114 6.31 10.02 -11.68
CA SER A 114 5.09 9.50 -12.30
C SER A 114 3.99 10.54 -12.63
N TYR A 115 4.14 11.82 -12.27
CA TYR A 115 3.15 12.89 -12.57
C TYR A 115 3.61 13.79 -13.72
N ARG A 116 2.73 14.05 -14.70
CA ARG A 116 2.96 15.12 -15.69
C ARG A 116 1.83 16.14 -15.72
N TYR A 117 2.18 17.34 -16.11
CA TYR A 117 1.21 18.38 -16.45
C TYR A 117 1.23 18.62 -17.95
N PHE A 118 0.04 18.85 -18.51
CA PHE A 118 -0.14 19.14 -19.92
C PHE A 118 -1.06 20.33 -20.12
N TYR A 119 -0.75 21.17 -21.09
CA TYR A 119 -1.69 22.15 -21.61
C TYR A 119 -2.34 21.63 -22.89
N LEU A 120 -3.66 21.62 -22.93
CA LEU A 120 -4.43 21.12 -24.06
C LEU A 120 -4.47 22.13 -25.21
N GLU A 121 -4.02 21.70 -26.38
CA GLU A 121 -4.16 22.44 -27.64
C GLU A 121 -5.39 21.96 -28.42
N GLU A 122 -5.56 20.65 -28.56
CA GLU A 122 -6.63 20.07 -29.37
C GLU A 122 -7.09 18.70 -28.85
N VAL A 123 -8.40 18.44 -28.93
CA VAL A 123 -8.96 17.09 -28.77
C VAL A 123 -9.02 16.43 -30.14
N LEU A 124 -8.10 15.52 -30.40
CA LEU A 124 -7.97 14.83 -31.69
C LEU A 124 -9.03 13.74 -31.84
N GLU A 125 -9.26 12.97 -30.77
CA GLU A 125 -10.21 11.86 -30.77
C GLU A 125 -10.86 11.70 -29.38
N LYS A 126 -12.16 11.37 -29.37
CA LYS A 126 -12.92 11.06 -28.15
C LYS A 126 -13.35 9.61 -28.17
N GLU A 127 -13.30 8.96 -27.01
CA GLU A 127 -13.66 7.56 -26.84
C GLU A 127 -12.81 6.63 -27.73
N VAL A 128 -11.49 6.84 -27.68
CA VAL A 128 -10.51 6.04 -28.44
C VAL A 128 -10.69 4.56 -28.13
N ASP A 129 -10.86 3.75 -29.16
CA ASP A 129 -10.95 2.30 -29.03
C ASP A 129 -9.55 1.67 -29.02
N LEU A 130 -9.09 1.30 -27.83
CA LEU A 130 -7.78 0.66 -27.64
C LEU A 130 -7.82 -0.87 -27.70
N ARG A 131 -8.98 -1.49 -27.99
CA ARG A 131 -9.14 -2.97 -27.89
C ARG A 131 -8.25 -3.76 -28.85
N GLY A 132 -7.85 -3.15 -29.96
CA GLY A 132 -6.96 -3.75 -30.96
C GLY A 132 -5.47 -3.49 -30.75
N ASP A 133 -5.10 -2.64 -29.78
CA ASP A 133 -3.70 -2.29 -29.56
C ASP A 133 -2.99 -3.35 -28.71
N SER A 134 -2.18 -4.18 -29.37
CA SER A 134 -1.43 -5.25 -28.71
C SER A 134 -0.32 -4.73 -27.80
N SER A 135 0.22 -3.54 -28.07
CA SER A 135 1.34 -2.98 -27.29
C SER A 135 0.94 -2.72 -25.83
N LEU A 136 -0.32 -2.34 -25.59
CA LEU A 136 -0.85 -2.09 -24.25
C LEU A 136 -0.82 -3.32 -23.36
N TYR A 137 -1.13 -4.47 -23.93
CA TYR A 137 -1.09 -5.72 -23.18
C TYR A 137 0.34 -6.21 -22.98
N THR A 138 1.23 -5.97 -23.94
CA THR A 138 2.66 -6.24 -23.77
C THR A 138 3.23 -5.43 -22.60
N ASN A 139 2.94 -4.13 -22.52
CA ASN A 139 3.41 -3.27 -21.44
C ASN A 139 2.85 -3.74 -20.08
N ALA A 140 1.57 -4.10 -20.01
CA ALA A 140 0.97 -4.63 -18.79
C ALA A 140 1.62 -5.95 -18.33
N LEU A 141 2.02 -6.80 -19.28
CA LEU A 141 2.77 -8.03 -18.97
C LEU A 141 4.17 -7.71 -18.45
N GLU A 142 4.91 -6.84 -19.13
CA GLU A 142 6.27 -6.43 -18.72
C GLU A 142 6.25 -5.82 -17.32
N ASP A 143 5.29 -4.92 -17.06
CA ASP A 143 5.09 -4.29 -15.75
C ASP A 143 4.77 -5.30 -14.66
N TYR A 144 3.91 -6.29 -14.95
CA TYR A 144 3.59 -7.33 -13.98
C TYR A 144 4.78 -8.24 -13.71
N TYR A 145 5.52 -8.67 -14.75
CA TYR A 145 6.67 -9.57 -14.61
C TYR A 145 7.92 -8.93 -14.00
N LYS A 146 8.08 -7.60 -14.06
CA LYS A 146 9.29 -6.93 -13.54
C LYS A 146 9.54 -7.18 -12.04
N ASN A 147 8.48 -7.49 -11.30
CA ASN A 147 8.54 -7.75 -9.86
C ASN A 147 8.80 -9.23 -9.54
N TYR A 148 9.04 -10.08 -10.54
CA TYR A 148 9.18 -11.53 -10.37
C TYR A 148 10.46 -12.06 -10.98
N GLU A 149 11.00 -13.12 -10.38
CA GLU A 149 12.15 -13.83 -10.90
C GLU A 149 11.90 -14.37 -12.31
N THR A 150 12.94 -14.33 -13.15
CA THR A 150 12.88 -14.86 -14.53
C THR A 150 12.84 -16.38 -14.57
N LYS A 151 13.28 -17.06 -13.51
CA LYS A 151 13.26 -18.52 -13.40
C LYS A 151 11.93 -18.97 -12.79
N THR A 152 11.38 -20.05 -13.34
CA THR A 152 10.23 -20.73 -12.74
C THR A 152 10.68 -21.89 -11.85
N GLN A 153 9.89 -22.20 -10.85
CA GLN A 153 10.10 -23.33 -9.95
C GLN A 153 8.81 -24.11 -9.74
N GLU A 154 8.94 -25.43 -9.59
CA GLU A 154 7.82 -26.31 -9.25
C GLU A 154 7.74 -26.45 -7.74
N ILE A 155 6.56 -26.13 -7.18
CA ILE A 155 6.24 -26.33 -5.77
C ILE A 155 4.92 -27.07 -5.62
N SER A 156 4.77 -27.79 -4.52
CA SER A 156 3.48 -28.32 -4.06
C SER A 156 3.07 -27.62 -2.78
N VAL A 157 1.84 -27.13 -2.71
CA VAL A 157 1.32 -26.34 -1.57
C VAL A 157 -0.08 -26.79 -1.18
N ILE A 158 -0.53 -26.40 0.02
CA ILE A 158 -1.91 -26.53 0.48
C ILE A 158 -2.45 -25.15 0.81
N LEU A 159 -3.47 -24.69 0.06
CA LEU A 159 -4.07 -23.38 0.26
C LEU A 159 -5.01 -23.37 1.47
N ARG A 160 -5.00 -22.27 2.24
CA ARG A 160 -5.89 -22.06 3.39
C ARG A 160 -7.33 -21.72 3.00
N LYS A 161 -7.56 -21.16 1.81
CA LYS A 161 -8.88 -20.75 1.31
C LYS A 161 -9.09 -21.17 -0.13
N ASP A 162 -10.34 -21.43 -0.49
CA ASP A 162 -10.76 -21.74 -1.85
C ASP A 162 -10.42 -20.60 -2.82
N VAL A 163 -10.24 -20.99 -4.08
CA VAL A 163 -10.14 -20.09 -5.24
C VAL A 163 -11.24 -20.48 -6.20
N ASP A 164 -12.09 -19.52 -6.59
CA ASP A 164 -13.09 -19.71 -7.63
C ASP A 164 -13.17 -18.46 -8.51
N TYR A 165 -12.74 -18.62 -9.76
CA TYR A 165 -12.81 -17.58 -10.79
C TYR A 165 -13.99 -17.73 -11.76
N SER A 166 -14.98 -18.58 -11.48
CA SER A 166 -16.10 -18.85 -12.41
C SER A 166 -16.82 -17.59 -12.86
N ASP A 167 -17.04 -16.69 -11.92
CA ASP A 167 -17.87 -15.49 -12.09
C ASP A 167 -17.02 -14.20 -12.10
N MET A 168 -15.69 -14.33 -12.15
CA MET A 168 -14.80 -13.19 -12.21
C MET A 168 -14.58 -12.74 -13.65
N ALA A 169 -14.90 -11.48 -13.90
CA ALA A 169 -14.44 -10.74 -15.08
C ALA A 169 -13.38 -9.74 -14.61
N SER A 170 -12.27 -9.61 -15.35
CA SER A 170 -11.37 -8.50 -15.08
C SER A 170 -12.08 -7.21 -15.48
N GLY A 171 -12.32 -6.32 -14.50
CA GLY A 171 -12.80 -4.96 -14.76
C GLY A 171 -11.78 -4.09 -15.50
N ARG A 172 -10.57 -4.61 -15.75
CA ARG A 172 -9.45 -3.90 -16.38
C ARG A 172 -9.19 -4.53 -17.76
N PRO A 173 -9.65 -3.91 -18.86
CA PRO A 173 -9.48 -4.48 -20.21
C PRO A 173 -8.03 -4.63 -20.67
N TYR A 174 -7.10 -3.90 -20.03
CA TYR A 174 -5.67 -3.86 -20.38
C TYR A 174 -4.76 -4.11 -19.17
N GLY A 175 -5.29 -4.62 -18.06
CA GLY A 175 -4.51 -4.84 -16.84
C GLY A 175 -4.63 -6.26 -16.32
N ILE A 176 -3.57 -6.72 -15.66
CA ILE A 176 -3.54 -7.99 -14.95
C ILE A 176 -4.05 -7.74 -13.53
N SER A 177 -5.06 -8.50 -13.13
CA SER A 177 -5.55 -8.54 -11.74
C SER A 177 -5.02 -9.80 -11.08
N HIS A 178 -5.00 -9.86 -9.76
CA HIS A 178 -4.63 -11.09 -9.05
C HIS A 178 -5.48 -11.27 -7.79
N ILE A 179 -5.51 -12.50 -7.29
CA ILE A 179 -5.96 -12.81 -5.94
C ILE A 179 -4.79 -13.43 -5.19
N ALA A 180 -4.60 -13.01 -3.95
CA ALA A 180 -3.62 -13.60 -3.04
C ALA A 180 -4.26 -14.73 -2.20
N ARG A 181 -3.53 -15.83 -2.02
CA ARG A 181 -3.90 -16.92 -1.11
C ARG A 181 -2.71 -17.39 -0.30
N SER A 182 -2.87 -17.41 1.00
CA SER A 182 -1.86 -17.92 1.93
C SER A 182 -1.79 -19.45 1.94
N PHE A 183 -0.59 -19.97 2.13
CA PHE A 183 -0.27 -21.35 2.52
C PHE A 183 0.78 -21.34 3.63
N ILE A 184 0.90 -22.44 4.37
CA ILE A 184 1.84 -22.54 5.51
C ILE A 184 2.80 -23.74 5.41
N VAL A 185 2.66 -24.53 4.34
CA VAL A 185 3.58 -25.61 4.00
C VAL A 185 3.81 -25.63 2.50
N ALA A 186 5.03 -26.00 2.10
CA ALA A 186 5.38 -26.21 0.72
C ALA A 186 6.36 -27.38 0.58
N ARG A 187 6.36 -28.03 -0.58
CA ARG A 187 7.42 -28.93 -1.03
C ARG A 187 8.01 -28.38 -2.32
N TYR A 188 9.30 -28.04 -2.28
CA TYR A 188 10.04 -27.66 -3.49
C TYR A 188 10.49 -28.90 -4.24
N ALA A 189 10.28 -28.93 -5.56
CA ALA A 189 10.58 -30.12 -6.37
C ALA A 189 12.07 -30.48 -6.40
N ASP A 190 12.96 -29.50 -6.25
CA ASP A 190 14.41 -29.65 -6.26
C ASP A 190 14.97 -30.20 -4.93
N SER A 191 14.43 -29.76 -3.80
CA SER A 191 14.80 -30.28 -2.47
C SER A 191 14.17 -31.65 -2.20
N GLY A 192 12.98 -31.89 -2.77
CA GLY A 192 12.16 -33.06 -2.52
C GLY A 192 11.58 -33.15 -1.10
N LYS A 193 11.80 -32.16 -0.23
CA LYS A 193 11.35 -32.17 1.18
C LYS A 193 10.17 -31.22 1.41
N ALA A 194 9.22 -31.65 2.25
CA ALA A 194 8.17 -30.76 2.74
C ALA A 194 8.73 -29.90 3.88
N SER A 195 8.37 -28.62 3.88
CA SER A 195 8.78 -27.65 4.90
C SER A 195 7.59 -26.82 5.36
N MET A 196 7.61 -26.41 6.62
CA MET A 196 6.71 -25.37 7.13
C MET A 196 7.27 -24.03 6.68
N ILE A 197 6.45 -23.25 5.99
CA ILE A 197 6.83 -21.95 5.44
C ILE A 197 5.58 -21.11 5.24
N SER A 198 5.57 -19.90 5.80
CA SER A 198 4.53 -18.92 5.49
C SER A 198 4.74 -18.39 4.08
N GLY A 199 3.72 -18.46 3.24
CA GLY A 199 3.81 -17.94 1.88
C GLY A 199 2.48 -17.50 1.28
N ILE A 200 2.59 -16.63 0.29
CA ILE A 200 1.47 -16.09 -0.47
C ILE A 200 1.58 -16.58 -1.91
N LEU A 201 0.49 -17.14 -2.43
CA LEU A 201 0.32 -17.42 -3.85
C LEU A 201 -0.55 -16.32 -4.47
N GLU A 202 0.06 -15.49 -5.30
CA GLU A 202 -0.64 -14.61 -6.23
C GLU A 202 -1.11 -15.41 -7.44
N ILE A 203 -2.40 -15.33 -7.73
CA ILE A 203 -3.04 -16.05 -8.83
C ILE A 203 -3.51 -15.00 -9.84
N PRO A 204 -2.69 -14.67 -10.86
CA PRO A 204 -3.03 -13.60 -11.77
C PRO A 204 -4.11 -14.05 -12.77
N TYR A 205 -4.96 -13.12 -13.18
CA TYR A 205 -6.02 -13.34 -14.16
C TYR A 205 -6.34 -12.06 -14.92
N ASP A 206 -6.85 -12.24 -16.14
CA ASP A 206 -7.33 -11.14 -16.98
C ASP A 206 -8.37 -11.65 -17.99
N ASN A 207 -8.90 -10.75 -18.82
CA ASN A 207 -9.88 -11.12 -19.85
C ASN A 207 -9.27 -11.86 -21.05
N LYS A 208 -7.93 -11.87 -21.20
CA LYS A 208 -7.21 -12.65 -22.22
C LYS A 208 -6.78 -14.02 -21.71
N ASN A 209 -7.25 -14.43 -20.52
CA ASN A 209 -6.95 -15.71 -19.88
C ASN A 209 -5.45 -15.89 -19.59
N PHE A 210 -4.84 -14.86 -18.99
CA PHE A 210 -3.46 -14.86 -18.53
C PHE A 210 -3.17 -16.09 -17.64
N CYS A 211 -2.03 -16.74 -17.90
CA CYS A 211 -1.62 -18.02 -17.29
C CYS A 211 -2.68 -19.14 -17.36
N SER A 212 -3.68 -19.02 -18.25
CA SER A 212 -4.84 -19.92 -18.32
C SER A 212 -5.66 -20.00 -17.03
N ASN A 213 -5.66 -18.93 -16.23
CA ASN A 213 -6.30 -18.91 -14.92
C ASN A 213 -7.78 -18.48 -14.96
N LEU A 214 -8.32 -18.03 -16.09
CA LEU A 214 -9.74 -17.67 -16.19
C LEU A 214 -10.60 -18.90 -15.86
N LYS A 215 -11.55 -18.74 -14.93
CA LYS A 215 -12.41 -19.83 -14.39
C LYS A 215 -11.67 -20.91 -13.61
N LEU A 216 -10.44 -20.66 -13.17
CA LEU A 216 -9.71 -21.57 -12.29
C LEU A 216 -10.51 -21.84 -10.99
N LYS A 217 -10.49 -23.10 -10.56
CA LYS A 217 -11.02 -23.54 -9.27
C LYS A 217 -9.98 -24.35 -8.52
N LEU A 218 -9.65 -23.91 -7.31
CA LEU A 218 -8.78 -24.62 -6.39
C LEU A 218 -9.49 -24.78 -5.05
N LYS A 219 -9.38 -25.96 -4.45
CA LYS A 219 -10.00 -26.26 -3.15
C LYS A 219 -8.96 -26.18 -2.04
N ALA A 220 -9.31 -25.51 -0.95
CA ALA A 220 -8.52 -25.46 0.26
C ALA A 220 -8.31 -26.89 0.82
N GLY A 221 -7.20 -27.09 1.51
CA GLY A 221 -6.86 -28.40 2.09
C GLY A 221 -6.45 -29.48 1.08
N LYS A 222 -6.47 -29.19 -0.23
CA LYS A 222 -5.95 -30.08 -1.26
C LYS A 222 -4.50 -29.73 -1.58
N VAL A 223 -3.69 -30.75 -1.84
CA VAL A 223 -2.33 -30.56 -2.35
C VAL A 223 -2.43 -30.19 -3.82
N ILE A 224 -1.81 -29.06 -4.16
CA ILE A 224 -1.80 -28.52 -5.52
C ILE A 224 -0.34 -28.38 -5.93
N ARG A 225 -0.01 -28.98 -7.08
CA ARG A 225 1.30 -28.85 -7.70
C ARG A 225 1.24 -27.76 -8.75
N ILE A 226 2.14 -26.80 -8.63
CA ILE A 226 2.12 -25.55 -9.39
C ILE A 226 3.52 -25.19 -9.87
N LEU A 227 3.58 -24.53 -11.03
CA LEU A 227 4.75 -23.81 -11.49
C LEU A 227 4.56 -22.34 -11.11
N VAL A 228 5.58 -21.76 -10.47
CA VAL A 228 5.52 -20.39 -9.95
C VAL A 228 6.79 -19.61 -10.25
N ARG A 229 6.73 -18.28 -10.11
CA ARG A 229 7.88 -17.38 -9.98
C ARG A 229 7.88 -16.76 -8.59
N LYS A 230 9.05 -16.61 -7.97
CA LYS A 230 9.17 -15.89 -6.70
C LYS A 230 9.16 -14.38 -6.95
N SER A 231 8.51 -13.62 -6.07
CA SER A 231 8.59 -12.16 -6.07
C SER A 231 10.01 -11.69 -5.73
N ILE A 232 10.43 -10.56 -6.31
CA ILE A 232 11.70 -9.87 -6.04
C ILE A 232 11.48 -8.71 -5.06
N SER A 233 10.24 -8.21 -4.94
CA SER A 233 9.97 -6.92 -4.29
C SER A 233 9.90 -6.99 -2.76
N ASP A 234 9.85 -8.17 -2.17
CA ASP A 234 9.65 -8.35 -0.73
C ASP A 234 10.33 -9.64 -0.25
N ASP A 235 11.46 -9.51 0.44
CA ASP A 235 12.19 -10.64 1.03
C ASP A 235 11.55 -11.13 2.35
N SER A 236 10.65 -10.34 2.96
CA SER A 236 10.01 -10.68 4.25
C SER A 236 8.90 -11.73 4.11
N VAL A 237 8.23 -11.78 2.96
CA VAL A 237 7.15 -12.74 2.70
C VAL A 237 7.45 -13.59 1.47
N ASN A 238 7.38 -14.91 1.61
CA ASN A 238 7.52 -15.84 0.48
C ASN A 238 6.32 -15.72 -0.48
N THR A 239 6.41 -14.75 -1.39
CA THR A 239 5.37 -14.44 -2.36
C THR A 239 5.70 -15.08 -3.71
N TYR A 240 4.72 -15.76 -4.27
CA TYR A 240 4.84 -16.50 -5.52
C TYR A 240 3.72 -16.16 -6.49
N MET A 241 4.05 -15.89 -7.74
CA MET A 241 3.07 -15.75 -8.82
C MET A 241 2.84 -17.09 -9.51
N LEU A 242 1.58 -17.49 -9.62
CA LEU A 242 1.16 -18.70 -10.34
C LEU A 242 1.33 -18.55 -11.85
N GLU A 243 2.24 -19.34 -12.42
CA GLU A 243 2.40 -19.48 -13.88
C GLU A 243 1.48 -20.56 -14.44
N LYS A 244 1.37 -21.68 -13.74
CA LYS A 244 0.61 -22.83 -14.23
C LYS A 244 0.23 -23.78 -13.10
N VAL A 245 -1.01 -24.26 -13.13
CA VAL A 245 -1.41 -25.43 -12.34
C VAL A 245 -1.00 -26.70 -13.07
N LEU A 246 -0.19 -27.53 -12.42
CA LEU A 246 0.31 -28.79 -13.00
C LEU A 246 -0.59 -29.96 -12.63
N ALA A 247 -1.02 -30.03 -11.38
CA ALA A 247 -1.95 -31.04 -10.88
C ALA A 247 -2.67 -30.58 -9.61
N THR A 248 -3.87 -31.11 -9.36
CA THR A 248 -4.68 -30.85 -8.16
C THR A 248 -5.02 -32.17 -7.47
N ASP A 249 -5.19 -32.12 -6.15
CA ASP A 249 -5.50 -33.30 -5.32
C ASP A 249 -4.42 -34.39 -5.45
N VAL A 250 -3.16 -33.95 -5.47
CA VAL A 250 -2.01 -34.85 -5.51
C VAL A 250 -1.90 -35.59 -4.19
N LYS A 251 -1.53 -36.87 -4.22
CA LYS A 251 -1.23 -37.62 -3.00
C LYS A 251 0.16 -37.20 -2.48
N ASP A 252 0.19 -36.56 -1.33
CA ASP A 252 1.40 -36.20 -0.59
C ASP A 252 1.08 -36.26 0.91
N ASP A 253 1.37 -37.40 1.54
CA ASP A 253 0.97 -37.68 2.92
C ASP A 253 1.82 -36.87 3.91
N GLU A 254 3.13 -36.74 3.65
CA GLU A 254 4.06 -35.93 4.48
C GLU A 254 3.66 -34.45 4.49
N LEU A 255 3.32 -33.85 3.34
CA LEU A 255 2.90 -32.45 3.30
C LEU A 255 1.57 -32.22 4.04
N LYS A 256 0.66 -33.20 4.01
CA LYS A 256 -0.61 -33.15 4.76
C LYS A 256 -0.40 -33.28 6.26
N GLU A 257 0.42 -34.25 6.69
CA GLU A 257 0.78 -34.41 8.10
C GLU A 257 1.44 -33.13 8.63
N LEU A 258 2.32 -32.51 7.85
CA LEU A 258 2.96 -31.25 8.22
C LEU A 258 1.97 -30.09 8.31
N GLN A 259 1.00 -30.01 7.38
CA GLN A 259 -0.07 -29.02 7.43
C GLN A 259 -0.96 -29.18 8.67
N GLU A 260 -1.34 -30.41 9.02
CA GLU A 260 -2.11 -30.70 10.24
C GLU A 260 -1.32 -30.33 11.49
N TYR A 261 -0.03 -30.68 11.51
CA TYR A 261 0.89 -30.32 12.59
C TYR A 261 1.04 -28.80 12.75
N ALA A 262 1.13 -28.05 11.64
CA ALA A 262 1.27 -26.59 11.64
C ALA A 262 -0.02 -25.86 12.06
N LEU A 263 -1.20 -26.45 11.77
CA LEU A 263 -2.50 -25.87 12.17
C LEU A 263 -2.91 -26.20 13.60
N THR A 264 -2.23 -27.15 14.26
CA THR A 264 -2.56 -27.54 15.63
C THR A 264 -2.06 -26.46 16.60
N PRO A 265 -2.96 -25.79 17.35
CA PRO A 265 -2.55 -24.76 18.30
C PRO A 265 -1.57 -25.31 19.35
N THR A 266 -0.61 -24.48 19.74
CA THR A 266 0.41 -24.83 20.74
C THR A 266 0.76 -23.61 21.57
N LYS A 267 1.58 -23.80 22.60
CA LYS A 267 2.15 -22.70 23.39
C LYS A 267 3.61 -22.45 23.03
N TRP A 268 4.03 -21.19 23.10
CA TRP A 268 5.42 -20.74 23.09
C TRP A 268 5.76 -20.21 24.47
N HIS A 269 6.82 -20.74 25.08
CA HIS A 269 7.24 -20.34 26.41
C HIS A 269 8.41 -19.36 26.33
N ILE A 270 8.28 -18.22 27.00
CA ILE A 270 9.34 -17.22 27.17
C ILE A 270 9.70 -17.18 28.66
N GLU A 271 10.97 -17.35 28.98
CA GLU A 271 11.41 -17.36 30.38
C GLU A 271 11.14 -15.99 31.03
N GLY A 272 10.41 -15.98 32.14
CA GLY A 272 10.04 -14.77 32.87
C GLY A 272 8.69 -14.17 32.48
N GLU A 273 8.05 -14.68 31.42
CA GLU A 273 6.73 -14.25 30.95
C GLU A 273 5.75 -15.43 30.92
N ASP A 274 4.46 -15.13 30.75
CA ASP A 274 3.42 -16.15 30.57
C ASP A 274 3.52 -16.85 29.20
N ASP A 275 2.85 -17.99 29.05
CA ASP A 275 2.84 -18.76 27.80
C ASP A 275 2.03 -18.07 26.69
N PHE A 276 2.67 -17.89 25.53
CA PHE A 276 2.07 -17.31 24.33
C PHE A 276 1.33 -18.36 23.52
N ASP A 277 0.15 -18.04 22.99
CA ASP A 277 -0.59 -18.87 22.06
C ASP A 277 0.00 -18.77 20.65
N ILE A 278 0.47 -19.91 20.13
CA ILE A 278 0.86 -20.02 18.72
C ILE A 278 -0.36 -20.37 17.88
N LYS A 279 -0.64 -19.50 16.92
CA LYS A 279 -1.66 -19.73 15.90
C LYS A 279 -1.31 -18.98 14.63
N ASP A 280 -1.54 -19.63 13.49
CA ASP A 280 -1.46 -19.02 12.16
C ASP A 280 -0.11 -18.35 11.82
N GLY A 281 0.97 -18.74 12.50
CA GLY A 281 2.32 -18.20 12.28
C GLY A 281 2.74 -17.10 13.23
N GLU A 282 1.94 -16.83 14.26
CA GLU A 282 2.25 -15.84 15.28
C GLU A 282 2.14 -16.47 16.67
N ALA A 283 3.07 -16.10 17.56
CA ALA A 283 2.97 -16.36 18.99
C ALA A 283 2.41 -15.10 19.66
N THR A 284 1.22 -15.20 20.23
CA THR A 284 0.47 -14.06 20.78
C THR A 284 0.26 -14.21 22.28
N GLY A 285 0.46 -13.13 23.03
CA GLY A 285 0.36 -13.13 24.48
C GLY A 285 0.06 -11.74 25.03
N ILE A 286 -0.10 -11.66 26.35
CA ILE A 286 -0.22 -10.40 27.09
C ILE A 286 0.84 -10.44 28.17
N ILE A 287 1.57 -9.34 28.34
CA ILE A 287 2.54 -9.17 29.41
C ILE A 287 2.15 -7.99 30.31
N LEU A 288 2.70 -7.95 31.52
CA LEU A 288 2.66 -6.75 32.36
C LEU A 288 3.90 -5.89 32.05
N TRP A 289 3.66 -4.68 31.56
CA TRP A 289 4.72 -3.76 31.18
C TRP A 289 5.47 -3.24 32.41
N ASP A 290 4.73 -2.89 33.46
CA ASP A 290 5.23 -2.71 34.82
C ASP A 290 4.76 -3.89 35.69
N PRO A 291 5.67 -4.76 36.17
CA PRO A 291 5.30 -5.86 37.07
C PRO A 291 4.64 -5.44 38.38
N GLU A 292 4.78 -4.17 38.80
CA GLU A 292 4.15 -3.63 40.00
C GLU A 292 2.75 -3.03 39.77
N ASP A 293 2.34 -2.83 38.51
CA ASP A 293 1.03 -2.26 38.14
C ASP A 293 0.26 -3.16 37.17
N SER A 294 -0.80 -3.79 37.68
CA SER A 294 -1.67 -4.70 36.92
C SER A 294 -2.48 -4.02 35.80
N ASN A 295 -2.46 -2.67 35.70
CA ASN A 295 -3.15 -1.95 34.63
C ASN A 295 -2.26 -1.67 33.41
N THR A 296 -1.03 -2.20 33.39
CA THR A 296 -0.05 -1.99 32.32
C THR A 296 0.05 -3.18 31.37
N GLU A 297 -1.09 -3.81 31.07
CA GLU A 297 -1.15 -4.93 30.14
C GLU A 297 -0.77 -4.47 28.72
N VAL A 298 0.21 -5.16 28.13
CA VAL A 298 0.65 -4.94 26.75
C VAL A 298 0.45 -6.22 25.96
N GLY A 299 -0.30 -6.12 24.85
CA GLY A 299 -0.44 -7.21 23.90
C GLY A 299 0.83 -7.41 23.10
N VAL A 300 1.30 -8.64 22.95
CA VAL A 300 2.53 -8.94 22.22
C VAL A 300 2.25 -9.99 21.15
N SER A 301 2.62 -9.70 19.91
CA SER A 301 2.62 -10.66 18.81
C SER A 301 4.04 -10.83 18.25
N LEU A 302 4.52 -12.06 18.25
CA LEU A 302 5.85 -12.43 17.73
C LEU A 302 5.67 -13.32 16.50
N GLU A 303 6.25 -12.92 15.37
CA GLU A 303 6.29 -13.75 14.17
C GLU A 303 7.04 -15.05 14.46
N CYS A 304 6.48 -16.17 14.01
CA CYS A 304 7.18 -17.45 14.07
C CYS A 304 8.34 -17.49 13.06
N ASP A 305 9.34 -18.32 13.36
CA ASP A 305 10.56 -18.44 12.58
C ASP A 305 10.24 -18.90 11.14
N PRO A 306 10.91 -18.36 10.10
CA PRO A 306 10.57 -18.61 8.69
C PRO A 306 10.51 -20.09 8.28
N ASP A 307 11.34 -20.92 8.91
CA ASP A 307 11.44 -22.36 8.65
C ASP A 307 10.61 -23.22 9.62
N ASN A 308 9.97 -22.59 10.61
CA ASN A 308 9.19 -23.27 11.64
C ASN A 308 8.10 -22.39 12.24
N MET A 309 6.88 -22.56 11.75
CA MET A 309 5.67 -21.84 12.17
C MET A 309 5.19 -22.15 13.61
N ARG A 310 6.02 -22.80 14.43
CA ARG A 310 5.74 -23.18 15.82
C ARG A 310 6.82 -22.74 16.81
N THR A 311 7.80 -21.99 16.35
CA THR A 311 8.83 -21.40 17.19
C THR A 311 8.91 -19.93 16.86
N ALA A 312 9.13 -19.07 17.84
CA ALA A 312 9.29 -17.64 17.64
C ALA A 312 10.62 -17.18 18.23
N ILE A 313 11.67 -17.99 18.05
CA ILE A 313 12.97 -17.79 18.71
C ILE A 313 13.56 -16.44 18.31
N LEU A 314 13.57 -16.16 17.00
CA LEU A 314 14.22 -14.97 16.46
C LEU A 314 13.51 -13.69 16.95
N ALA A 315 12.18 -13.62 16.80
CA ALA A 315 11.40 -12.49 17.31
C ALA A 315 11.51 -12.35 18.84
N THR A 316 11.57 -13.47 19.58
CA THR A 316 11.80 -13.47 21.04
C THR A 316 13.13 -12.82 21.41
N GLU A 317 14.21 -13.05 20.66
CA GLU A 317 15.51 -12.40 20.93
C GLU A 317 15.42 -10.87 20.85
N HIS A 318 14.62 -10.33 19.93
CA HIS A 318 14.39 -8.89 19.82
C HIS A 318 13.49 -8.38 20.95
N PHE A 319 12.43 -9.13 21.25
CA PHE A 319 11.53 -8.79 22.34
C PHE A 319 12.26 -8.74 23.70
N MET A 320 13.14 -9.70 23.97
CA MET A 320 13.94 -9.72 25.20
C MET A 320 14.91 -8.53 25.31
N LYS A 321 15.39 -7.96 24.19
CA LYS A 321 16.19 -6.73 24.21
C LYS A 321 15.35 -5.54 24.65
N ILE A 322 14.11 -5.45 24.18
CA ILE A 322 13.15 -4.42 24.61
C ILE A 322 12.87 -4.55 26.10
N LEU A 323 12.58 -5.77 26.57
CA LEU A 323 12.34 -6.02 28.00
C LEU A 323 13.57 -5.70 28.87
N GLY A 324 14.78 -5.86 28.33
CA GLY A 324 16.03 -5.54 29.00
C GLY A 324 16.25 -4.03 29.25
N ASP A 325 15.62 -3.15 28.47
CA ASP A 325 15.67 -1.70 28.64
C ASP A 325 14.35 -1.02 28.20
N LYS A 326 13.26 -1.36 28.91
CA LYS A 326 11.92 -0.83 28.63
C LYS A 326 11.90 0.70 28.57
N LYS A 327 12.67 1.36 29.44
CA LYS A 327 12.70 2.82 29.54
C LYS A 327 13.33 3.47 28.31
N ALA A 328 14.46 2.95 27.82
CA ALA A 328 15.07 3.48 26.60
C ALA A 328 14.17 3.24 25.38
N PHE A 329 13.48 2.10 25.34
CA PHE A 329 12.50 1.80 24.29
C PHE A 329 11.32 2.78 24.31
N GLU A 330 10.70 3.01 25.47
CA GLU A 330 9.63 4.00 25.63
C GLU A 330 10.08 5.40 25.23
N GLU A 331 11.26 5.84 25.68
CA GLU A 331 11.78 7.16 25.37
C GLU A 331 11.94 7.35 23.85
N ALA A 332 12.43 6.34 23.14
CA ALA A 332 12.58 6.37 21.70
C ALA A 332 11.24 6.42 20.97
N VAL A 333 10.31 5.52 21.32
CA VAL A 333 8.97 5.44 20.71
C VAL A 333 8.19 6.73 20.97
N TYR A 334 8.14 7.19 22.22
CA TYR A 334 7.40 8.39 22.60
C TYR A 334 8.00 9.68 22.02
N ALA A 335 9.31 9.72 21.79
CA ALA A 335 9.94 10.82 21.07
C ALA A 335 9.43 10.91 19.62
N VAL A 336 9.34 9.78 18.91
CA VAL A 336 8.79 9.75 17.54
C VAL A 336 7.35 10.26 17.50
N VAL A 337 6.49 9.75 18.40
CA VAL A 337 5.09 10.20 18.47
C VAL A 337 5.00 11.69 18.77
N ALA A 338 5.76 12.18 19.76
CA ALA A 338 5.72 13.59 20.15
C ALA A 338 6.32 14.53 19.08
N ASP A 339 7.27 14.05 18.30
CA ASP A 339 7.88 14.83 17.22
C ASP A 339 6.96 14.94 16.01
N ASP A 340 6.24 13.87 15.66
CA ASP A 340 5.29 13.87 14.53
C ASP A 340 3.98 14.61 14.84
N THR A 341 3.53 14.56 16.09
CA THR A 341 2.29 15.22 16.52
C THR A 341 2.45 16.71 16.87
N ALA A 342 3.68 17.22 16.93
CA ALA A 342 3.94 18.61 17.25
C ALA A 342 3.74 19.53 16.03
N ASP A 343 3.07 20.65 16.25
CA ASP A 343 2.92 21.72 15.28
C ASP A 343 4.24 22.51 15.09
N ASP A 344 4.24 23.46 14.14
CA ASP A 344 5.39 24.32 13.81
C ASP A 344 5.99 25.08 15.00
N ASP A 345 5.19 25.33 16.05
CA ASP A 345 5.61 25.98 17.30
C ASP A 345 6.19 24.99 18.34
N GLY A 346 6.27 23.71 18.01
CA GLY A 346 6.74 22.62 18.87
C GLY A 346 5.75 22.20 19.96
N MET A 347 4.50 22.69 19.89
CA MET A 347 3.42 22.34 20.81
C MET A 347 2.48 21.31 20.19
N ILE A 348 1.74 20.59 21.03
CA ILE A 348 0.81 19.54 20.60
C ILE A 348 -0.59 19.97 21.02
N ARG A 349 -1.48 20.08 20.03
CA ARG A 349 -2.89 20.47 20.23
C ARG A 349 -3.76 19.22 20.29
N THR A 350 -4.46 19.04 21.40
CA THR A 350 -5.29 17.87 21.68
C THR A 350 -6.75 18.27 21.88
N TRP A 351 -7.65 17.32 21.64
CA TRP A 351 -9.10 17.51 21.78
C TRP A 351 -9.61 16.43 22.73
N GLU A 352 -9.77 16.80 23.99
CA GLU A 352 -10.19 15.88 25.04
C GLU A 352 -11.72 15.91 25.13
N ALA A 353 -12.36 14.82 24.73
CA ALA A 353 -13.81 14.69 24.87
C ALA A 353 -14.16 14.41 26.34
N ASP A 354 -14.68 15.42 27.04
CA ASP A 354 -15.36 15.21 28.32
C ASP A 354 -16.68 14.47 27.99
N TRP A 355 -16.94 13.28 28.56
CA TRP A 355 -18.15 12.47 28.29
C TRP A 355 -19.44 13.12 28.87
N GLY A 356 -19.75 14.36 28.48
CA GLY A 356 -20.89 15.17 28.87
C GLY A 356 -21.14 16.35 27.92
N ASP A 357 -22.18 17.17 28.19
CA ASP A 357 -22.63 18.30 27.33
C ASP A 357 -21.67 19.52 27.29
N LYS A 358 -20.36 19.33 27.47
CA LYS A 358 -19.37 20.41 27.35
C LYS A 358 -18.79 20.43 25.94
N GLU A 359 -18.56 21.62 25.41
CA GLU A 359 -17.82 21.80 24.16
C GLU A 359 -16.38 21.29 24.35
N GLU A 360 -15.86 20.54 23.37
CA GLU A 360 -14.46 20.10 23.33
C GLU A 360 -13.54 21.33 23.46
N GLU A 361 -12.75 21.39 24.53
CA GLU A 361 -11.76 22.45 24.73
C GLU A 361 -10.39 21.99 24.20
N GLU A 362 -9.83 22.78 23.28
CA GLU A 362 -8.47 22.57 22.78
C GLU A 362 -7.46 22.69 23.94
N THR A 363 -6.68 21.63 24.14
CA THR A 363 -5.59 21.62 25.13
C THR A 363 -4.24 21.68 24.42
N ILE A 364 -3.34 22.52 24.92
CA ILE A 364 -2.00 22.71 24.35
C ILE A 364 -0.96 22.15 25.30
N LEU A 365 -0.23 21.14 24.85
CA LEU A 365 0.78 20.43 25.61
C LEU A 365 2.18 20.67 25.06
N THR A 366 3.17 20.66 25.95
CA THR A 366 4.57 20.51 25.55
C THR A 366 4.85 19.04 25.23
N LYS A 367 5.88 18.75 24.42
CA LYS A 367 6.33 17.37 24.16
C LYS A 367 6.54 16.55 25.44
N ASP A 368 7.14 17.13 26.47
CA ASP A 368 7.37 16.43 27.74
C ASP A 368 6.08 16.17 28.55
N ALA A 369 5.10 17.07 28.48
CA ALA A 369 3.80 16.84 29.10
C ALA A 369 3.01 15.77 28.35
N PHE A 370 3.08 15.77 27.01
CA PHE A 370 2.46 14.80 26.14
C PHE A 370 3.02 13.39 26.32
N LYS A 371 4.36 13.22 26.24
CA LYS A 371 5.04 11.92 26.42
C LYS A 371 4.70 11.22 27.74
N LYS A 372 4.44 11.98 28.81
CA LYS A 372 4.08 11.41 30.13
C LYS A 372 2.70 10.76 30.18
N ARG A 373 1.84 11.05 29.20
CA ARG A 373 0.49 10.48 29.09
C ARG A 373 0.47 9.29 28.13
N LEU A 374 1.53 9.08 27.36
CA LEU A 374 1.60 7.97 26.42
C LEU A 374 1.78 6.64 27.15
N GLY A 375 1.19 5.60 26.59
CA GLY A 375 1.32 4.22 27.07
C GLY A 375 1.46 3.26 25.91
N ILE A 376 2.24 2.20 26.07
CA ILE A 376 2.29 1.11 25.07
C ILE A 376 1.02 0.27 25.21
N ILE A 377 0.32 0.00 24.11
CA ILE A 377 -0.85 -0.90 24.06
C ILE A 377 -0.41 -2.27 23.56
N SER A 378 0.34 -2.30 22.46
CA SER A 378 0.80 -3.56 21.88
C SER A 378 2.12 -3.42 21.14
N ILE A 379 2.87 -4.52 21.09
CA ILE A 379 4.10 -4.65 20.31
C ILE A 379 3.95 -5.84 19.37
N MET A 380 4.23 -5.62 18.09
CA MET A 380 4.36 -6.67 17.09
C MET A 380 5.81 -6.71 16.60
N LEU A 381 6.40 -7.90 16.56
CA LEU A 381 7.78 -8.09 16.08
C LEU A 381 7.87 -9.23 15.08
N SER A 382 8.53 -8.96 13.98
CA SER A 382 8.98 -9.91 12.97
C SER A 382 10.25 -10.62 13.41
N SER A 383 10.56 -11.72 12.72
CA SER A 383 11.76 -12.53 12.97
C SER A 383 13.09 -11.80 12.73
N ASP A 384 13.09 -10.72 11.94
CA ASP A 384 14.26 -9.86 11.70
C ASP A 384 14.36 -8.65 12.68
N GLY A 385 13.39 -8.51 13.58
CA GLY A 385 13.30 -7.41 14.53
C GLY A 385 12.57 -6.17 14.02
N SER A 386 12.13 -6.14 12.76
CA SER A 386 11.15 -5.14 12.31
C SER A 386 9.80 -5.39 12.98
N GLY A 387 8.88 -4.43 12.92
CA GLY A 387 7.60 -4.57 13.60
C GLY A 387 6.82 -3.26 13.74
N SER A 388 5.92 -3.22 14.70
CA SER A 388 5.16 -2.02 15.03
C SER A 388 4.79 -1.95 16.50
N VAL A 389 4.55 -0.72 16.96
CA VAL A 389 4.15 -0.41 18.33
C VAL A 389 2.90 0.45 18.28
N LEU A 390 1.85 -0.03 18.93
CA LEU A 390 0.63 0.73 19.11
C LEU A 390 0.70 1.48 20.45
N VAL A 391 0.53 2.80 20.38
CA VAL A 391 0.68 3.72 21.50
C VAL A 391 -0.67 4.35 21.84
N SER A 392 -1.07 4.21 23.10
CA SER A 392 -2.20 4.92 23.68
C SER A 392 -1.88 6.40 23.76
N LEU A 393 -2.84 7.21 23.33
CA LEU A 393 -2.80 8.65 23.42
C LEU A 393 -3.62 9.18 24.60
N ASP A 394 -4.01 8.33 25.55
CA ASP A 394 -4.74 8.71 26.76
C ASP A 394 -5.95 9.62 26.47
N GLU A 395 -6.73 9.21 25.46
CA GLU A 395 -7.94 9.92 24.98
C GLU A 395 -7.70 11.36 24.47
N MET A 396 -6.44 11.80 24.33
CA MET A 396 -6.08 13.13 23.79
C MET A 396 -6.50 13.32 22.32
N PHE A 397 -6.70 12.22 21.61
CA PHE A 397 -7.24 12.16 20.26
C PHE A 397 -8.36 11.14 20.26
N THR A 398 -9.60 11.61 20.41
CA THR A 398 -10.82 10.79 20.56
C THR A 398 -10.83 9.57 19.63
N ASP A 399 -10.98 8.37 20.17
CA ASP A 399 -11.03 7.07 19.46
C ASP A 399 -9.79 6.68 18.65
N HIS A 400 -8.64 7.35 18.82
CA HIS A 400 -7.41 7.02 18.10
C HIS A 400 -6.29 6.52 19.01
N ALA A 401 -5.48 5.63 18.45
CA ALA A 401 -4.14 5.31 18.93
C ALA A 401 -3.11 5.79 17.89
N TYR A 402 -1.83 5.74 18.25
CA TYR A 402 -0.75 6.09 17.33
C TYR A 402 0.09 4.86 17.01
N ASN A 403 0.42 4.64 15.74
CA ASN A 403 1.29 3.54 15.33
C ASN A 403 2.71 4.04 15.02
N VAL A 404 3.70 3.32 15.54
CA VAL A 404 5.12 3.55 15.28
C VAL A 404 5.69 2.29 14.65
N ASP A 405 6.36 2.43 13.52
CA ASP A 405 7.00 1.32 12.84
C ASP A 405 8.41 1.09 13.42
N ILE A 406 8.78 -0.17 13.62
CA ILE A 406 10.13 -0.61 13.99
C ILE A 406 10.80 -1.14 12.72
N ILE A 407 11.93 -0.54 12.35
CA ILE A 407 12.76 -1.03 11.25
C ILE A 407 13.78 -2.02 11.81
N ALA A 408 14.18 -3.02 11.01
CA ALA A 408 15.06 -4.12 11.44
C ALA A 408 16.44 -3.69 12.01
N ASP A 409 16.86 -2.44 11.80
CA ASP A 409 18.08 -1.87 12.38
C ASP A 409 17.87 -1.16 13.73
N GLY A 410 16.65 -1.17 14.26
CA GLY A 410 16.27 -0.53 15.52
C GLY A 410 15.93 0.96 15.39
N VAL A 411 15.72 1.45 14.16
CA VAL A 411 15.16 2.78 13.91
C VAL A 411 13.63 2.73 14.06
N TYR A 412 13.07 3.81 14.60
CA TYR A 412 11.63 3.98 14.79
C TYR A 412 11.11 5.08 13.88
N GLU A 413 10.02 4.81 13.17
CA GLU A 413 9.41 5.75 12.21
C GLU A 413 7.95 6.01 12.53
N ALA A 414 7.52 7.25 12.29
CA ALA A 414 6.13 7.66 12.45
C ALA A 414 5.26 7.02 11.36
N HIS A 415 4.22 6.28 11.75
CA HIS A 415 3.21 5.79 10.82
C HIS A 415 1.97 6.71 10.81
N GLY A 416 1.57 7.18 12.00
CA GLY A 416 0.45 8.10 12.18
C GLY A 416 -0.68 7.55 13.04
N LEU A 417 -1.78 8.30 13.08
CA LEU A 417 -2.99 7.98 13.84
C LEU A 417 -3.76 6.82 13.21
N ILE A 418 -4.28 5.92 14.04
CA ILE A 418 -5.14 4.80 13.66
C ILE A 418 -6.42 4.85 14.52
N GLY A 419 -7.58 4.73 13.89
CA GLY A 419 -8.92 4.76 14.50
C GLY A 419 -9.96 4.00 13.69
#